data_AF-A0AA39HTQ2-F1
#
_entry.id   AF-A0AA39HTQ2-F1
#
_cell.length_a   1.000
_cell.length_b   1.000
_cell.length_c   1.000
_cell.angle_alpha   90.00
_cell.angle_beta   90.00
_cell.angle_gamma   90.00
#
_symmetry.space_group_name_H-M   'P 1'
#
loop_
_entity.id
_entity.type
_entity.pdbx_description
1 polymer ?
#
loop_
_entity_poly.entity_id
_entity_poly.type
_entity_poly.pdbx_seq_one_letter_code
_entity_poly.pdbx_strand_id
1 'polypeptide(L)' 'MRLFRFALLLPLLLFEARADDYEDLRLFNEDETRSRLMMVDGNMYFVSGRGKNISFHINSVDSDIWFGQTNLGMIPNKH' A
#
# COMPACT_ATOMS: atom_id res chain seq x y z
N MET A 1 -47.92 21.31 -3.48
CA MET A 1 -47.65 19.85 -3.48
C MET A 1 -46.45 19.49 -4.39
N ARG A 2 -45.27 20.10 -4.16
CA ARG A 2 -44.07 19.88 -5.03
C ARG A 2 -42.74 19.71 -4.26
N LEU A 3 -42.76 19.68 -2.93
CA LEU A 3 -41.55 19.52 -2.11
C LEU A 3 -41.30 18.08 -1.62
N PHE A 4 -42.29 17.19 -1.78
CA PHE A 4 -42.18 15.80 -1.29
C PHE A 4 -41.29 14.88 -2.14
N ARG A 5 -40.88 15.30 -3.35
CA ARG A 5 -40.09 14.45 -4.25
C ARG A 5 -38.59 14.47 -3.96
N PHE A 6 -38.08 15.50 -3.30
CA PHE A 6 -36.64 15.62 -3.00
C PHE A 6 -36.24 14.96 -1.67
N ALA A 7 -37.19 14.76 -0.75
CA ALA A 7 -36.94 14.11 0.53
C ALA A 7 -36.58 12.61 0.39
N LEU A 8 -36.98 11.97 -0.72
CA LEU A 8 -36.74 10.54 -0.95
C LEU A 8 -35.29 10.22 -1.41
N LEU A 9 -34.54 11.22 -1.90
CA LEU A 9 -33.18 11.05 -2.40
C LEU A 9 -32.12 11.33 -1.33
N LEU A 10 -32.48 11.98 -0.22
CA LEU A 10 -31.58 12.31 0.87
C LEU A 10 -30.97 11.08 1.60
N PRO A 11 -31.71 9.98 1.86
CA PRO A 11 -31.11 8.82 2.54
C PRO A 11 -30.18 7.98 1.65
N LEU A 12 -30.19 8.16 0.32
CA LEU A 12 -29.25 7.49 -0.60
C LEU A 12 -27.88 8.17 -0.64
N LEU A 13 -27.78 9.45 -0.25
CA LEU A 13 -26.52 10.19 -0.16
C LEU A 13 -25.80 10.02 1.18
N LEU A 14 -26.45 9.39 2.17
CA LEU A 14 -25.88 9.07 3.48
C LEU A 14 -25.26 7.67 3.54
N PHE A 15 -25.09 7.00 2.39
CA PHE A 15 -24.16 5.87 2.31
C PHE A 15 -22.76 6.44 2.49
N GLU A 16 -22.34 6.55 3.76
CA GLU A 16 -20.94 6.73 4.11
C GLU A 16 -20.17 5.68 3.32
N ALA A 17 -19.28 6.14 2.44
CA ALA A 17 -18.20 5.33 1.95
C ALA A 17 -17.36 4.98 3.18
N ARG A 18 -17.71 3.86 3.83
CA ARG A 18 -16.85 3.26 4.83
C ARG A 18 -15.56 2.92 4.10
N ALA A 19 -14.50 3.67 4.40
CA ALA A 19 -13.16 3.18 4.16
C ALA A 19 -13.06 1.85 4.90
N ASP A 20 -12.48 0.83 4.27
CA ASP A 20 -12.23 -0.46 4.93
C ASP A 20 -11.58 -0.17 6.29
N ASP A 21 -12.21 -0.67 7.35
CA ASP A 21 -11.73 -0.47 8.71
C ASP A 21 -10.30 -1.01 8.79
N TYR A 22 -9.42 -0.14 9.29
CA TYR A 22 -7.98 -0.36 9.46
C TYR A 22 -7.64 -1.71 10.14
N GLU A 23 -8.54 -2.19 11.00
CA GLU A 23 -8.35 -3.41 11.79
C GLU A 23 -8.44 -4.71 10.96
N ASP A 24 -8.99 -4.68 9.74
CA ASP A 24 -9.13 -5.89 8.90
C ASP A 24 -7.99 -6.06 7.87
N LEU A 25 -7.11 -5.06 7.74
CA LEU A 25 -5.98 -5.16 6.82
C LEU A 25 -4.84 -5.98 7.44
N ARG A 26 -4.92 -7.31 7.31
CA ARG A 26 -3.79 -8.21 7.62
C ARG A 26 -2.65 -7.97 6.64
N LEU A 27 -1.82 -6.97 6.96
CA LEU A 27 -0.61 -6.60 6.20
C LEU A 27 0.32 -7.80 6.01
N PHE A 28 0.39 -8.65 7.02
CA PHE A 28 1.21 -9.85 7.03
C PHE A 28 0.31 -11.08 7.09
N ASN A 29 0.32 -11.86 6.01
CA ASN A 29 -0.28 -13.18 5.93
C ASN A 29 0.80 -14.15 5.46
N GLU A 30 1.24 -15.03 6.35
CA GLU A 30 2.34 -15.98 6.09
C GLU A 30 2.00 -17.00 5.00
N ASP A 31 0.71 -17.23 4.73
CA ASP A 31 0.23 -18.13 3.69
C ASP A 31 -0.04 -17.43 2.34
N GLU A 32 -0.01 -16.09 2.31
CA GLU A 32 -0.21 -15.37 1.05
C GLU A 32 0.98 -15.59 0.12
N THR A 33 0.70 -16.08 -1.08
CA THR A 33 1.73 -16.42 -2.08
C THR A 33 2.06 -15.25 -3.00
N ARG A 34 1.21 -14.23 -3.06
CA ARG A 34 1.38 -13.06 -3.91
C ARG A 34 2.13 -11.95 -3.18
N SER A 35 3.15 -11.41 -3.84
CA SER A 35 3.79 -10.17 -3.42
C SER A 35 2.89 -8.96 -3.72
N ARG A 36 2.89 -7.96 -2.85
CA ARG A 36 2.01 -6.78 -2.93
C ARG A 36 2.76 -5.50 -2.56
N LEU A 37 2.41 -4.40 -3.23
CA LEU A 37 2.72 -3.03 -2.81
C LEU A 37 1.43 -2.43 -2.27
N MET A 38 1.46 -1.93 -1.04
CA MET A 38 0.28 -1.39 -0.35
C MET A 38 0.58 -0.01 0.22
N MET A 39 -0.41 0.88 0.24
CA MET A 39 -0.34 2.18 0.89
C MET A 39 -1.33 2.21 2.05
N VAL A 40 -0.83 2.39 3.27
CA VAL A 40 -1.64 2.33 4.51
C VAL A 40 -1.14 3.41 5.45
N ASP A 41 -2.03 4.30 5.92
CA ASP A 41 -1.71 5.49 6.72
C ASP A 41 -0.59 6.37 6.15
N GLY A 42 -0.54 6.50 4.83
CA GLY A 42 0.51 7.26 4.16
C GLY A 42 1.88 6.55 4.13
N ASN A 43 1.98 5.34 4.68
CA ASN A 43 3.16 4.50 4.58
C ASN A 43 3.05 3.56 3.37
N MET A 44 4.16 3.33 2.69
CA MET A 44 4.24 2.33 1.62
C MET A 44 4.86 1.04 2.15
N TYR A 45 4.19 -0.09 1.92
CA TYR A 45 4.63 -1.42 2.32
C TYR A 45 4.90 -2.29 1.11
N PHE A 46 6.11 -2.85 1.04
CA PHE A 46 6.46 -3.91 0.10
C PHE A 46 6.39 -5.25 0.85
N VAL A 47 5.37 -6.06 0.55
CA VAL A 47 5.16 -7.36 1.22
C VAL A 47 5.50 -8.48 0.25
N SER A 48 6.49 -9.28 0.58
CA SER A 48 6.83 -10.49 -0.17
C SER A 48 5.82 -11.59 0.09
N GLY A 49 5.35 -12.26 -0.97
CA GLY A 49 4.63 -13.51 -0.82
C GLY A 49 5.51 -14.63 -0.27
N ARG A 50 4.89 -15.67 0.28
CA ARG A 50 5.56 -16.84 0.83
C ARG A 50 6.54 -17.47 -0.18
N GLY A 51 7.80 -17.59 0.23
CA GLY A 51 8.88 -18.14 -0.60
C GLY A 51 9.27 -17.25 -1.78
N LYS A 52 8.94 -15.95 -1.74
CA LYS A 52 9.33 -14.95 -2.74
C LYS A 52 10.21 -13.88 -2.09
N ASN A 53 10.95 -13.16 -2.92
CA ASN A 53 11.76 -12.01 -2.50
C ASN A 53 11.20 -10.74 -3.17
N ILE A 54 11.42 -9.59 -2.53
CA ILE A 54 11.33 -8.28 -3.18
C ILE A 54 12.74 -7.88 -3.58
N SER A 55 12.95 -7.67 -4.88
CA SER A 55 14.24 -7.29 -5.44
C SER A 55 14.10 -5.96 -6.17
N PHE A 56 15.05 -5.06 -5.94
CA PHE A 56 15.17 -3.80 -6.66
C PHE A 56 16.39 -3.89 -7.57
N HIS A 57 16.18 -3.70 -8.87
CA HIS A 57 17.22 -3.83 -9.88
C HIS A 57 17.44 -2.50 -10.58
N ILE A 58 18.70 -2.11 -10.71
CA ILE A 58 19.15 -0.94 -11.48
C ILE A 58 19.88 -1.44 -12.72
N ASN A 59 19.56 -0.87 -13.88
CA ASN A 59 20.08 -1.32 -15.18
C ASN A 59 21.14 -0.39 -15.77
N SER A 60 21.44 0.73 -15.12
CA SER A 60 22.42 1.71 -15.59
C SER A 60 23.59 1.83 -14.63
N VAL A 61 24.78 2.05 -15.18
CA VAL A 61 26.03 2.24 -14.45
C VAL A 61 25.99 3.49 -13.56
N ASP A 62 25.20 4.50 -13.97
CA ASP A 62 25.05 5.77 -13.24
C ASP A 62 23.78 5.81 -12.38
N SER A 63 23.19 4.65 -12.06
CA SER A 63 22.02 4.55 -11.18
C SER A 63 22.39 3.96 -9.84
N ASP A 64 21.75 4.46 -8.80
CA ASP A 64 21.97 4.06 -7.42
C ASP A 64 20.62 3.84 -6.73
N ILE A 65 20.60 2.98 -5.71
CA ILE A 65 19.45 2.84 -4.82
C ILE A 65 19.74 3.60 -3.54
N TRP A 66 18.87 4.54 -3.21
CA TRP A 66 19.01 5.38 -2.02
C TRP A 66 17.90 5.09 -1.01
N PHE A 67 18.25 5.07 0.27
CA PHE A 67 17.30 5.04 1.38
C PHE A 67 17.52 6.25 2.28
N GLY A 68 16.61 7.22 2.20
CA GLY A 68 16.80 8.54 2.78
C GLY A 68 17.97 9.26 2.12
N GLN A 69 19.00 9.60 2.90
CA GLN A 69 20.24 10.23 2.42
C GLN A 69 21.38 9.22 2.21
N THR A 70 21.10 7.92 2.31
CA THR A 70 22.11 6.85 2.27
C THR A 70 22.07 6.13 0.92
N ASN A 71 23.19 6.08 0.20
CA ASN A 71 23.36 5.20 -0.95
C ASN A 71 23.58 3.75 -0.46
N LEU A 72 22.68 2.83 -0.83
CA LEU A 72 22.74 1.43 -0.41
C LEU A 72 23.96 0.69 -0.96
N GLY A 73 24.50 1.10 -2.11
CA GLY A 73 25.72 0.53 -2.69
C GLY A 73 26.99 0.87 -1.91
N MET A 74 26.96 1.87 -1.04
CA MET A 74 28.08 2.28 -0.19
C MET A 74 28.04 1.69 1.21
N ILE A 75 26.97 0.96 1.56
CA ILE A 75 26.85 0.30 2.86
C ILE A 75 27.81 -0.90 2.87
N PRO A 76 28.72 -1.00 3.86
CA PRO A 76 29.61 -2.16 3.94
C PRO A 76 28.79 -3.45 4.05
N ASN A 77 28.98 -4.36 3.10
CA ASN A 77 28.47 -5.72 3.28
C ASN A 77 29.20 -6.34 4.47
N LYS A 78 28.46 -6.68 5.53
CA LYS A 78 28.95 -7.59 6.57
C LYS A 78 29.00 -8.98 5.97
N HIS A 79 30.08 -9.29 5.27
CA HIS A 79 30.49 -10.66 4.97
C HIS A 79 31.43 -11.16 6.06
#